data_AF-A0A432PUX9-F1
#
_entry.id   AF-A0A432PUX9-F1
#
_cell.length_a   1.000
_cell.length_b   1.000
_cell.length_c   1.000
_cell.angle_alpha   90.00
_cell.angle_beta   90.00
_cell.angle_gamma   90.00
#
_symmetry.space_group_name_H-M   'P 1'
#
loop_
_entity.id
_entity.type
_entity.pdbx_description
1 polymer ?
#
loop_
_entity_poly.entity_id
_entity_poly.type
_entity_poly.pdbx_seq_one_letter_code
_entity_poly.pdbx_strand_id
1 'polypeptide(L)'
;MDKYLERFKGEEYRDFYKLQEAFRKKLSKVPPTMEYVRNLILDAKLLFRIVSDPNFDLSEEAKQDFTAALWYFIEEKDRIPDWVPLLGLWDDYKVIKYVKEKHKEEIERYFKETKFFIANYF
;
A
#
# COMPACT_ATOMS: atom_id res chain seq x y z
N MET A 1 -9.57 8.69 8.34
CA MET A 1 -8.65 7.54 8.53
C MET A 1 -7.21 8.01 8.65
N ASP A 2 -6.95 9.30 8.42
CA ASP A 2 -5.64 9.96 8.38
C ASP A 2 -4.80 9.75 9.64
N LYS A 3 -5.42 9.70 10.83
CA LYS A 3 -4.70 9.41 12.08
C LYS A 3 -3.87 8.12 12.05
N TYR A 4 -4.24 7.15 11.21
CA TYR A 4 -3.48 5.91 11.04
C TYR A 4 -2.25 6.08 10.14
N LEU A 5 -2.27 7.10 9.27
CA LEU A 5 -1.19 7.44 8.34
C LEU A 5 -0.17 8.37 8.99
N GLU A 6 -0.59 9.25 9.91
CA GLU A 6 0.29 10.27 10.51
C GLU A 6 1.59 9.71 11.10
N ARG A 7 1.55 8.52 11.72
CA ARG A 7 2.74 7.84 12.23
C ARG A 7 3.80 7.59 11.14
N PHE A 8 3.35 7.34 9.91
CA PHE A 8 4.19 6.91 8.80
C PHE A 8 4.65 8.05 7.88
N LYS A 9 4.42 9.32 8.28
CA LYS A 9 4.85 10.51 7.52
C LYS A 9 6.26 11.01 7.91
N GLY A 10 6.89 10.40 8.91
CA GLY A 10 8.25 10.72 9.35
C GLY A 10 9.34 10.38 8.33
N GLU A 11 10.55 10.95 8.50
CA GLU A 11 11.68 10.74 7.58
C GLU A 11 12.13 9.30 7.49
N GLU A 12 11.99 8.51 8.57
CA GLU A 12 12.38 7.10 8.61
C GLU A 12 11.64 6.22 7.59
N TYR A 13 10.43 6.63 7.17
CA TYR A 13 9.57 5.91 6.24
C TYR A 13 9.78 6.32 4.77
N ARG A 14 10.68 7.28 4.50
CA ARG A 14 10.94 7.81 3.14
C ARG A 14 11.97 6.99 2.36
N ASP A 15 12.64 6.03 3.00
CA ASP A 15 13.61 5.16 2.34
C ASP A 15 12.90 4.14 1.44
N PHE A 16 12.96 4.38 0.13
CA PHE A 16 12.31 3.56 -0.88
C PHE A 16 12.85 2.12 -0.92
N TYR A 17 14.16 1.91 -0.71
CA TYR A 17 14.74 0.57 -0.73
C TYR A 17 14.24 -0.27 0.43
N LYS A 18 14.17 0.31 1.63
CA LYS A 18 13.57 -0.35 2.80
C LYS A 18 12.10 -0.66 2.58
N LEU A 19 11.33 0.28 2.03
CA LEU A 19 9.93 0.07 1.68
C LEU A 19 9.78 -1.13 0.73
N GLN A 20 10.55 -1.16 -0.35
CA GLN A 20 10.49 -2.23 -1.35
C GLN A 20 10.81 -3.61 -0.75
N GLU A 21 11.87 -3.72 0.04
CA GLU A 21 12.27 -4.98 0.68
C GLU A 21 11.20 -5.46 1.67
N ALA A 22 10.74 -4.57 2.56
CA ALA A 22 9.75 -4.90 3.57
C ALA A 22 8.39 -5.25 2.94
N PHE A 23 7.99 -4.54 1.88
CA PHE A 23 6.78 -4.83 1.13
C PHE A 23 6.80 -6.22 0.49
N ARG A 24 7.91 -6.59 -0.18
CA ARG A 24 8.10 -7.94 -0.74
C ARG A 24 8.02 -9.02 0.34
N LYS A 25 8.70 -8.80 1.47
CA LYS A 25 8.66 -9.72 2.62
C LYS A 25 7.24 -9.89 3.16
N LYS A 26 6.50 -8.79 3.35
CA LYS A 26 5.10 -8.82 3.80
C LYS A 26 4.24 -9.62 2.84
N LEU A 27 4.28 -9.32 1.53
CA LEU A 27 3.48 -10.02 0.52
C LEU A 27 3.75 -11.53 0.47
N SER A 28 5.00 -11.97 0.67
CA SER A 28 5.34 -13.40 0.69
C SER A 28 4.68 -14.19 1.83
N LYS A 29 4.27 -13.50 2.91
CA LYS A 29 3.64 -14.07 4.10
C LYS A 29 2.11 -14.00 4.07
N VAL A 30 1.51 -13.17 3.22
CA VAL A 30 0.06 -12.95 3.20
C VAL A 30 -0.60 -13.93 2.22
N PRO A 31 -1.34 -14.94 2.69
CA PRO A 31 -1.95 -15.91 1.79
C PRO A 31 -3.20 -15.33 1.11
N PRO A 32 -3.40 -15.51 -0.21
CA PRO A 32 -4.50 -14.90 -0.97
C PRO A 32 -5.83 -15.67 -0.80
N THR A 33 -6.28 -15.86 0.43
CA THR A 33 -7.41 -16.75 0.78
C THR A 33 -8.78 -16.14 0.49
N MET A 34 -9.14 -15.08 1.23
CA MET A 34 -10.44 -14.40 1.13
C MET A 34 -10.41 -13.27 0.11
N GLU A 35 -11.57 -12.91 -0.41
CA GLU A 35 -11.70 -11.86 -1.42
C GLU A 35 -11.12 -10.52 -0.97
N TYR A 36 -11.43 -10.06 0.25
CA TYR A 36 -10.88 -8.81 0.75
C TYR A 36 -9.35 -8.86 0.91
N VAL A 37 -8.77 -10.03 1.20
CA VAL A 37 -7.30 -10.20 1.28
C VAL A 37 -6.69 -10.11 -0.11
N ARG A 38 -7.33 -10.72 -1.12
CA ARG A 38 -6.89 -10.58 -2.52
C ARG A 38 -6.98 -9.13 -2.98
N ASN A 39 -8.09 -8.44 -2.68
CA ASN A 39 -8.28 -7.03 -3.03
C ASN A 39 -7.25 -6.14 -2.32
N LEU A 40 -6.95 -6.40 -1.03
CA LEU A 40 -5.87 -5.74 -0.30
C LEU A 40 -4.52 -5.93 -1.00
N ILE A 41 -4.15 -7.17 -1.36
CA ILE A 41 -2.89 -7.45 -2.05
C ILE A 41 -2.80 -6.68 -3.37
N LEU A 42 -3.87 -6.69 -4.18
CA LEU A 42 -3.91 -6.02 -5.48
C LEU A 42 -3.83 -4.50 -5.32
N ASP A 43 -4.58 -3.92 -4.40
CA ASP A 43 -4.59 -2.49 -4.15
C ASP A 43 -3.24 -2.03 -3.59
N ALA A 44 -2.64 -2.76 -2.65
CA ALA A 44 -1.31 -2.45 -2.14
C ALA A 44 -0.24 -2.54 -3.22
N LYS A 45 -0.31 -3.56 -4.11
CA LYS A 45 0.59 -3.66 -5.27
C LYS A 45 0.43 -2.50 -6.24
N LEU A 46 -0.80 -2.02 -6.45
CA LEU A 46 -1.08 -0.84 -7.26
C LEU A 46 -0.46 0.42 -6.65
N LEU A 47 -0.69 0.68 -5.37
CA LEU A 47 -0.10 1.85 -4.68
C LEU A 47 1.42 1.80 -4.74
N PHE A 48 2.04 0.65 -4.47
CA PHE A 48 3.49 0.47 -4.58
C PHE A 48 3.97 0.74 -6.01
N ARG A 49 3.28 0.22 -7.03
CA ARG A 49 3.64 0.43 -8.43
C ARG A 49 3.66 1.91 -8.81
N ILE A 50 2.66 2.67 -8.36
CA ILE A 50 2.54 4.10 -8.63
C ILE A 50 3.65 4.88 -7.92
N VAL A 51 3.87 4.63 -6.62
CA VAL A 51 4.97 5.27 -5.86
C VAL A 51 6.34 4.95 -6.44
N SER A 52 6.50 3.75 -7.01
CA SER A 52 7.77 3.30 -7.59
C SER A 52 8.02 3.75 -9.03
N ASP A 53 7.07 4.42 -9.69
CA ASP A 53 7.27 4.84 -11.09
C ASP A 53 8.05 6.17 -11.16
N PRO A 54 9.31 6.17 -11.62
CA PRO A 54 10.07 7.41 -11.74
C PRO A 54 9.57 8.31 -12.88
N ASN A 55 8.70 7.82 -13.76
CA ASN A 55 8.20 8.56 -14.92
C ASN A 55 6.81 9.17 -14.68
N PHE A 56 6.19 8.91 -13.52
CA PHE A 56 4.92 9.49 -13.16
C PHE A 56 5.12 10.58 -12.10
N ASP A 57 4.67 11.78 -12.42
CA ASP A 57 4.66 12.90 -11.47
C ASP A 57 3.47 12.74 -10.50
N LEU A 58 3.66 11.88 -9.50
CA LEU A 58 2.70 11.66 -8.43
C LEU A 58 2.69 12.86 -7.48
N SER A 59 1.51 13.37 -7.13
CA SER A 59 1.43 14.50 -6.20
C SER A 59 2.07 14.15 -4.85
N GLU A 60 2.73 15.13 -4.22
CA GLU A 60 3.44 14.89 -2.94
C GLU A 60 2.49 14.40 -1.83
N GLU A 61 1.24 14.87 -1.80
CA GLU A 61 0.23 14.37 -0.86
C GLU A 61 -0.09 12.89 -1.13
N ALA A 62 -0.34 12.51 -2.37
CA ALA A 62 -0.62 11.13 -2.74
C ALA A 62 0.57 10.22 -2.49
N LYS A 63 1.79 10.68 -2.80
CA LYS A 63 3.05 9.95 -2.53
C LYS A 63 3.22 9.68 -1.03
N GLN A 64 2.98 10.67 -0.19
CA GLN A 64 3.06 10.52 1.27
C GLN A 64 2.01 9.54 1.78
N ASP A 65 0.75 9.70 1.36
CA ASP A 65 -0.33 8.83 1.83
C ASP A 65 -0.18 7.38 1.31
N PHE A 66 0.28 7.18 0.07
CA PHE A 66 0.52 5.85 -0.50
C PHE A 66 1.65 5.16 0.25
N THR A 67 2.76 5.87 0.47
CA THR A 67 3.89 5.37 1.25
C THR A 67 3.47 5.02 2.69
N ALA A 68 2.71 5.90 3.33
CA ALA A 68 2.20 5.70 4.68
C ALA A 68 1.26 4.48 4.78
N ALA A 69 0.37 4.30 3.80
CA ALA A 69 -0.55 3.17 3.77
C ALA A 69 0.17 1.83 3.55
N LEU A 70 1.22 1.83 2.72
CA LEU A 70 2.08 0.67 2.51
C LEU A 70 2.83 0.30 3.79
N TRP A 71 3.41 1.28 4.50
CA TRP A 71 4.05 1.02 5.79
C TRP A 71 3.08 0.54 6.86
N TYR A 72 1.85 1.09 6.91
CA TYR A 72 0.79 0.58 7.76
C TYR A 72 0.50 -0.91 7.49
N PHE A 73 0.43 -1.30 6.21
CA PHE A 73 0.24 -2.70 5.82
C PHE A 73 1.45 -3.60 6.16
N ILE A 74 2.67 -3.06 6.04
CA ILE A 74 3.91 -3.77 6.32
C ILE A 74 4.09 -4.04 7.81
N GLU A 75 3.91 -3.02 8.65
CA GLU A 75 4.12 -3.15 10.08
C GLU A 75 3.07 -4.06 10.71
N GLU A 76 3.54 -5.14 11.34
CA GLU A 76 2.70 -5.98 12.17
C GLU A 76 2.31 -5.16 13.41
N LYS A 77 1.01 -4.87 13.59
CA LYS A 77 0.54 -4.34 14.88
C LYS A 77 0.70 -5.45 15.92
N ASP A 78 1.52 -5.19 16.95
CA ASP A 78 1.68 -6.01 18.17
C ASP A 78 0.39 -6.31 18.96
N ARG A 79 -0.80 -5.95 18.43
CA ARG A 79 -2.07 -5.95 19.18
C ARG A 79 -3.01 -7.10 18.84
N ILE A 80 -2.71 -7.93 17.84
CA ILE A 80 -3.57 -9.05 17.45
C ILE A 80 -2.85 -10.35 17.78
N PRO A 81 -3.33 -11.14 18.75
CA PRO A 81 -2.76 -12.45 19.05
C PRO A 81 -2.69 -13.34 17.81
N ASP A 82 -1.61 -14.10 17.67
CA ASP A 82 -1.28 -14.95 16.51
C ASP A 82 -2.38 -15.96 16.10
N TRP A 83 -3.36 -16.22 16.96
CA TRP A 83 -4.46 -17.15 16.71
C TRP A 83 -5.60 -16.57 15.85
N VAL A 84 -5.62 -15.27 15.53
CA VAL A 84 -6.54 -14.71 14.51
C VAL A 84 -5.84 -13.86 13.43
N PRO A 85 -5.06 -14.47 12.53
CA PRO A 85 -4.29 -13.78 11.48
C PRO A 85 -5.15 -12.97 10.50
N LEU A 86 -6.42 -13.33 10.34
CA LEU A 86 -7.31 -12.77 9.33
C LEU A 86 -7.98 -11.45 9.77
N LEU A 87 -8.15 -11.20 11.07
CA LEU A 87 -8.80 -9.97 11.53
C LEU A 87 -7.90 -8.74 11.35
N GLY A 88 -6.57 -8.88 11.42
CA GLY A 88 -5.64 -7.77 11.20
C GLY A 88 -5.67 -7.23 9.77
N LEU A 89 -5.77 -8.13 8.79
CA LEU A 89 -5.79 -7.76 7.37
C LEU A 89 -7.06 -6.99 6.96
N TRP A 90 -8.14 -7.09 7.75
CA TRP A 90 -9.35 -6.32 7.51
C TRP A 90 -9.13 -4.81 7.76
N ASP A 91 -8.36 -4.47 8.79
CA ASP A 91 -8.00 -3.07 9.06
C ASP A 91 -7.06 -2.53 7.98
N ASP A 92 -6.07 -3.32 7.56
CA ASP A 92 -5.18 -2.98 6.44
C ASP A 92 -5.97 -2.73 5.15
N TYR A 93 -6.91 -3.63 4.83
CA TYR A 93 -7.82 -3.48 3.69
C TYR A 93 -8.57 -2.16 3.73
N LYS A 94 -9.11 -1.77 4.88
CA LYS A 94 -9.83 -0.50 5.02
C LYS A 94 -8.91 0.70 4.84
N VAL A 95 -7.69 0.69 5.36
CA VAL A 95 -6.73 1.80 5.23
C VAL A 95 -6.29 1.96 3.78
N ILE A 96 -5.91 0.87 3.13
CA ILE A 96 -5.52 0.88 1.71
C ILE A 96 -6.70 1.34 0.83
N LYS A 97 -7.90 0.82 1.07
CA LYS A 97 -9.10 1.23 0.33
C LYS A 97 -9.43 2.71 0.54
N TYR A 98 -9.29 3.22 1.76
CA TYR A 98 -9.50 4.64 2.06
C TYR A 98 -8.53 5.53 1.28
N VAL A 99 -7.24 5.21 1.30
CA VAL A 99 -6.19 5.95 0.58
C VAL A 99 -6.42 5.91 -0.93
N LYS A 100 -6.83 4.74 -1.45
CA LYS A 100 -7.19 4.58 -2.86
C LYS A 100 -8.35 5.48 -3.27
N GLU A 101 -9.39 5.57 -2.44
CA GLU A 101 -10.55 6.43 -2.72
C GLU A 101 -10.19 7.91 -2.60
N LYS A 102 -9.38 8.28 -1.59
CA LYS A 102 -8.92 9.66 -1.38
C LYS A 102 -8.17 10.20 -2.60
N HIS A 103 -7.32 9.37 -3.23
CA HIS A 103 -6.47 9.75 -4.36
C HIS A 103 -6.89 9.08 -5.68
N LYS A 104 -8.18 8.82 -5.84
CA LYS A 104 -8.71 8.13 -7.02
C LYS A 104 -8.35 8.85 -8.33
N GLU A 105 -8.37 10.18 -8.32
CA GLU A 105 -8.02 11.00 -9.49
C GLU A 105 -6.55 10.82 -9.93
N GLU A 106 -5.62 10.70 -8.97
CA GLU A 106 -4.20 10.41 -9.25
C GLU A 106 -4.02 9.03 -9.87
N ILE A 107 -4.76 8.03 -9.37
CA ILE A 107 -4.73 6.66 -9.89
C ILE A 107 -5.30 6.63 -11.32
N GLU A 108 -6.40 7.34 -11.57
CA GLU A 108 -6.96 7.47 -12.91
C GLU A 108 -6.00 8.19 -13.86
N ARG A 109 -5.30 9.24 -13.40
CA ARG A 109 -4.26 9.92 -14.19
C ARG A 109 -3.13 8.96 -14.54
N TYR A 110 -2.65 8.19 -13.56
CA TYR A 110 -1.61 7.18 -13.77
C TYR A 110 -1.98 6.19 -14.88
N PHE A 111 -3.22 5.67 -14.89
CA PHE A 111 -3.67 4.77 -15.95
C PHE A 111 -3.82 5.43 -17.32
N LYS A 112 -4.13 6.72 -17.39
CA LYS A 112 -4.22 7.47 -18.67
C LYS A 112 -2.85 7.75 -19.28
N GLU A 113 -1.86 8.01 -18.44
CA GLU A 113 -0.52 8.42 -18.89
C GLU A 113 0.43 7.23 -19.10
N THR A 114 0.20 6.12 -18.38
CA THR A 114 1.06 4.93 -18.45
C THR A 114 0.68 4.04 -19.63
N LYS A 115 1.44 4.16 -20.72
CA LYS A 115 1.23 3.39 -21.98
C LYS A 115 1.33 1.87 -21.83
N PHE A 116 2.09 1.39 -20.85
CA PHE A 116 2.31 -0.03 -20.59
C PHE A 116 2.15 -0.32 -19.10
N PHE A 117 0.91 -0.40 -18.62
CA PHE A 117 0.65 -0.99 -17.32
C PHE A 117 0.86 -2.50 -17.42
N ILE A 118 2.10 -2.94 -17.27
CA ILE A 118 2.36 -4.36 -17.06
C ILE A 118 2.08 -4.62 -15.59
N ALA A 119 1.04 -5.42 -15.36
CA ALA A 119 0.73 -6.00 -14.07
C ALA A 119 1.77 -7.09 -13.70
N ASN A 120 3.06 -6.76 -13.79
CA ASN A 120 4.15 -7.62 -13.36
C ASN A 120 4.25 -7.51 -11.85
N TYR A 121 3.48 -8.37 -11.21
CA TYR A 121 3.25 -8.38 -9.78
C TYR A 121 4.35 -9.11 -9.00
N PHE A 122 5.62 -8.84 -9.32
CA PHE A 122 6.81 -9.58 -8.86
C PHE A 122 6.84 -11.05 -9.25
#